data_AF-A0A832ER47-F1
#
_entry.id   AF-A0A832ER47-F1
#
_cell.length_a   1.000
_cell.length_b   1.000
_cell.length_c   1.000
_cell.angle_alpha   90.00
_cell.angle_beta   90.00
_cell.angle_gamma   90.00
#
_symmetry.space_group_name_H-M   'P 1'
#
loop_
_entity.id
_entity.type
_entity.pdbx_description
1 polymer ?
#
loop_
_entity_poly.entity_id
_entity_poly.type
_entity_poly.pdbx_seq_one_letter_code
_entity_poly.pdbx_strand_id
1 'polypeptide(L)'
;MMEIILLAKGFEEIEAITIIDVLRRAEIPVKTVSITENKEVEGAHYISVVCDETLQNIAPNEIERVILPGGWGGTYALAENEQVLELIRAVNANHKEIAAICAAPYVLDKADVLKHEYACYPSVEEQIEHAHYN
;
A
#
# COMPACT_ATOMS: atom_id res chain seq x y z
N MET A 1 -18.27 2.18 1.56
CA MET A 1 -16.93 2.35 2.15
C MET A 1 -16.19 1.04 1.95
N MET A 2 -14.93 1.10 1.53
CA MET A 2 -14.17 -0.09 1.10
C MET A 2 -12.72 -0.03 1.60
N GLU A 3 -12.12 -1.20 1.79
CA GLU A 3 -10.68 -1.32 1.96
C GLU A 3 -10.01 -1.31 0.59
N ILE A 4 -8.90 -0.60 0.45
CA ILE A 4 -8.11 -0.65 -0.78
C ILE A 4 -6.73 -1.23 -0.54
N ILE A 5 -6.27 -2.04 -1.49
CA ILE A 5 -4.91 -2.55 -1.56
C ILE A 5 -4.25 -1.92 -2.78
N LEU A 6 -3.29 -1.03 -2.56
CA LEU A 6 -2.57 -0.37 -3.65
C LEU A 6 -1.50 -1.30 -4.21
N LEU A 7 -1.54 -1.54 -5.51
CA LEU A 7 -0.58 -2.36 -6.23
C LEU A 7 0.17 -1.51 -7.25
N ALA A 8 1.48 -1.70 -7.27
CA ALA A 8 2.41 -1.07 -8.19
C ALA A 8 3.39 -2.13 -8.71
N LYS A 9 3.99 -1.91 -9.89
CA LYS A 9 4.90 -2.89 -10.48
C LYS A 9 6.01 -3.27 -9.48
N GLY A 10 6.20 -4.57 -9.26
CA GLY A 10 7.17 -5.10 -8.30
C GLY A 10 6.66 -5.18 -6.85
N PHE A 11 5.35 -5.17 -6.63
CA PHE A 11 4.75 -5.54 -5.35
C PHE A 11 5.06 -7.00 -4.98
N GLU A 12 5.09 -7.31 -3.69
CA GLU A 12 5.28 -8.68 -3.21
C GLU A 12 3.98 -9.48 -3.32
N GLU A 13 3.97 -10.52 -4.16
CA GLU A 13 2.75 -11.24 -4.53
C GLU A 13 2.18 -12.10 -3.41
N ILE A 14 3.02 -12.79 -2.63
CA ILE A 14 2.51 -13.61 -1.51
C ILE A 14 1.93 -12.72 -0.42
N GLU A 15 2.52 -11.56 -0.13
CA GLU A 15 1.97 -10.60 0.83
C GLU A 15 0.61 -10.06 0.34
N ALA A 16 0.56 -9.53 -0.89
CA ALA A 16 -0.67 -8.96 -1.44
C ALA A 16 -1.80 -10.00 -1.52
N ILE A 17 -1.54 -11.17 -2.11
CA ILE A 17 -2.57 -12.20 -2.30
C ILE A 17 -3.05 -12.78 -0.97
N THR A 18 -2.15 -12.96 0.00
CA THR A 18 -2.55 -13.45 1.34
C THR A 18 -3.47 -12.45 2.03
N ILE A 19 -3.13 -11.16 2.02
CA ILE A 19 -3.98 -10.10 2.60
C ILE A 19 -5.35 -10.08 1.90
N ILE A 20 -5.37 -10.11 0.56
CA ILE A 20 -6.61 -10.13 -0.23
C ILE A 20 -7.48 -11.35 0.16
N ASP A 21 -6.89 -12.56 0.17
CA ASP A 21 -7.62 -13.79 0.46
C ASP A 21 -8.19 -13.78 1.89
N VAL A 22 -7.37 -13.42 2.89
CA VAL A 22 -7.79 -13.38 4.30
C VAL A 22 -8.93 -12.38 4.52
N LEU A 23 -8.82 -11.15 4.00
CA LEU A 23 -9.87 -10.15 4.14
C LEU A 23 -11.18 -10.58 3.46
N ARG A 24 -11.09 -11.15 2.25
CA ARG A 24 -12.27 -11.66 1.53
C ARG A 24 -12.93 -12.83 2.24
N ARG A 25 -12.17 -13.74 2.85
CA ARG A 25 -12.70 -14.84 3.70
C ARG A 25 -13.41 -14.33 4.94
N ALA A 26 -13.00 -13.17 5.45
CA ALA A 26 -13.67 -12.48 6.54
C ALA A 26 -14.87 -11.62 6.07
N GLU A 27 -15.28 -11.74 4.80
CA GLU A 27 -16.36 -10.96 4.19
C GLU A 27 -16.13 -9.44 4.22
N ILE A 28 -14.87 -9.01 4.33
CA ILE A 28 -14.48 -7.60 4.29
C ILE A 28 -14.40 -7.14 2.83
N PRO A 29 -15.13 -6.08 2.42
CA PRO A 29 -15.08 -5.56 1.06
C PRO A 29 -13.72 -4.92 0.75
N VAL A 30 -12.92 -5.60 -0.08
CA VAL A 30 -11.60 -5.13 -0.51
C VAL A 30 -11.52 -4.97 -2.02
N LYS A 31 -10.96 -3.83 -2.47
CA LYS A 31 -10.59 -3.59 -3.86
C LYS A 31 -9.08 -3.57 -4.03
N THR A 32 -8.56 -4.31 -5.00
CA THR A 32 -7.20 -4.09 -5.50
C THR A 32 -7.19 -2.90 -6.45
N VAL A 33 -6.22 -2.01 -6.29
CA VAL A 33 -6.16 -0.74 -7.01
C VAL A 33 -4.77 -0.56 -7.61
N SER A 34 -4.70 -0.49 -8.94
CA SER A 34 -3.46 -0.15 -9.64
C SER A 34 -3.18 1.34 -9.51
N ILE A 35 -1.93 1.71 -9.27
CA ILE A 35 -1.50 3.12 -9.25
C ILE A 35 -1.26 3.71 -10.65
N THR A 36 -1.51 2.95 -11.69
CA THR A 36 -1.38 3.36 -13.09
C THR A 36 -2.72 3.30 -13.81
N GLU A 37 -2.75 3.73 -15.07
CA GLU A 37 -3.95 3.61 -15.91
C GLU A 37 -4.28 2.16 -16.30
N ASN A 38 -3.33 1.23 -16.19
CA ASN A 38 -3.54 -0.18 -16.49
C ASN A 38 -3.94 -0.94 -15.23
N LYS A 39 -5.00 -1.76 -15.30
CA LYS A 39 -5.42 -2.64 -14.20
C LYS A 39 -4.47 -3.82 -14.00
N GLU A 40 -3.76 -4.27 -15.03
CA GLU A 40 -2.78 -5.34 -14.89
C GLU A 40 -1.47 -4.81 -14.30
N VAL A 41 -1.02 -5.41 -13.19
CA VAL A 41 0.20 -5.08 -12.48
C VAL A 41 1.06 -6.33 -12.31
N GLU A 42 2.31 -6.28 -12.77
CA GLU A 42 3.29 -7.36 -12.62
C GLU A 42 3.97 -7.25 -11.24
N GLY A 43 3.96 -8.34 -10.47
CA GLY A 43 4.62 -8.44 -9.17
C GLY A 43 6.14 -8.66 -9.24
N ALA A 44 6.79 -8.72 -8.08
CA ALA A 44 8.24 -8.83 -7.94
C ALA A 44 8.83 -10.12 -8.52
N HIS A 45 8.03 -11.18 -8.60
CA HIS A 45 8.39 -12.50 -9.12
C HIS A 45 7.64 -12.82 -10.42
N TYR A 46 7.29 -11.79 -11.19
CA TYR A 46 6.70 -11.90 -12.54
C TYR A 46 5.29 -12.51 -12.56
N ILE A 47 4.55 -12.44 -11.45
CA ILE A 47 3.14 -12.84 -11.40
C ILE A 47 2.29 -11.59 -11.64
N SER A 48 1.54 -11.56 -12.75
CA SER A 48 0.59 -10.49 -13.04
C SER A 48 -0.72 -10.67 -12.25
N VAL A 49 -1.21 -9.56 -11.68
CA VAL A 49 -2.53 -9.45 -11.06
C VAL A 49 -3.33 -8.38 -11.79
N VAL A 50 -4.58 -8.70 -12.14
CA VAL A 50 -5.54 -7.72 -12.65
C VAL A 50 -6.27 -7.10 -11.46
N CYS A 51 -6.07 -5.80 -11.27
CA CYS A 51 -6.71 -5.02 -10.21
C CYS A 51 -8.20 -4.81 -10.49
N ASP A 52 -9.00 -4.65 -9.43
CA ASP A 52 -10.41 -4.32 -9.52
C ASP A 52 -10.62 -2.91 -10.11
N GLU A 53 -9.79 -1.95 -9.70
CA GLU A 53 -9.81 -0.57 -10.19
C GLU A 53 -8.42 0.04 -10.38
N THR A 54 -8.40 1.27 -10.88
CA THR A 54 -7.23 2.13 -10.96
C THR A 54 -7.39 3.33 -10.02
N LEU A 55 -6.28 3.90 -9.56
CA LEU A 55 -6.26 4.96 -8.55
C LEU A 55 -7.11 6.18 -8.95
N GLN A 56 -7.10 6.56 -10.22
CA GLN A 56 -7.90 7.68 -10.74
C GLN A 56 -9.41 7.47 -10.65
N ASN A 57 -9.87 6.23 -10.48
CA ASN A 57 -11.29 5.87 -10.35
C ASN A 57 -11.72 5.70 -8.89
N ILE A 58 -10.84 5.97 -7.91
CA ILE A 58 -11.15 5.84 -6.49
C ILE A 58 -11.41 7.22 -5.89
N ALA A 59 -12.60 7.38 -5.30
CA ALA A 59 -12.94 8.59 -4.57
C ALA A 59 -12.43 8.49 -3.11
N PRO A 60 -11.62 9.46 -2.60
CA PRO A 60 -11.02 9.37 -1.27
C PRO A 60 -12.03 9.22 -0.11
N ASN A 61 -13.24 9.75 -0.27
CA ASN A 61 -14.32 9.65 0.71
C ASN A 61 -14.91 8.23 0.83
N GLU A 62 -14.68 7.34 -0.14
CA GLU A 62 -15.17 5.97 -0.12
C GLU A 62 -14.21 4.97 0.55
N ILE A 63 -12.96 5.37 0.79
CA ILE A 63 -11.91 4.52 1.38
C ILE A 63 -12.09 4.48 2.89
N GLU A 64 -12.15 3.30 3.49
CA GLU A 64 -12.12 3.12 4.96
C GLU A 64 -10.69 2.89 5.45
N ARG A 65 -9.91 2.05 4.77
CA ARG A 65 -8.48 1.87 5.02
C ARG A 65 -7.68 1.68 3.75
N VAL A 66 -6.39 1.99 3.87
CA VAL A 66 -5.38 1.72 2.83
C VAL A 66 -4.43 0.65 3.34
N ILE A 67 -4.17 -0.35 2.51
CA ILE A 67 -3.24 -1.42 2.82
C ILE A 67 -2.15 -1.46 1.75
N LEU A 68 -0.90 -1.51 2.19
CA LEU A 68 0.28 -1.45 1.35
C LEU A 68 1.11 -2.74 1.52
N PRO A 69 1.05 -3.67 0.56
CA PRO A 69 1.99 -4.79 0.49
C PRO A 69 3.42 -4.29 0.22
N GLY A 70 4.40 -5.08 0.61
CA GLY A 70 5.81 -4.79 0.38
C GLY A 70 6.25 -5.09 -1.05
N GLY A 71 7.52 -5.50 -1.17
CA GLY A 71 8.22 -5.65 -2.44
C GLY A 71 8.84 -4.32 -2.83
N TRP A 72 10.18 -4.28 -2.97
CA TRP A 72 10.90 -3.01 -3.09
C TRP A 72 10.50 -2.21 -4.34
N GLY A 73 10.30 -2.88 -5.47
CA GLY A 73 9.87 -2.21 -6.71
C GLY A 73 8.51 -1.53 -6.54
N GLY A 74 7.54 -2.24 -5.97
CA GLY A 74 6.20 -1.70 -5.72
C GLY A 74 6.21 -0.61 -4.65
N THR A 75 6.91 -0.85 -3.54
CA THR A 75 7.11 0.11 -2.45
C THR A 75 7.71 1.43 -2.96
N TYR A 76 8.79 1.34 -3.73
CA TYR A 76 9.44 2.52 -4.29
C TYR A 76 8.52 3.25 -5.27
N ALA A 77 7.81 2.53 -6.13
CA ALA A 77 6.85 3.13 -7.06
C ALA A 77 5.68 3.83 -6.33
N LEU A 78 5.23 3.31 -5.19
CA LEU A 78 4.23 3.96 -4.34
C LEU A 78 4.80 5.22 -3.67
N ALA A 79 6.03 5.13 -3.16
CA ALA A 79 6.70 6.21 -2.45
C ALA A 79 7.05 7.42 -3.35
N GLU A 80 7.28 7.19 -4.64
CA GLU A 80 7.56 8.25 -5.63
C GLU A 80 6.30 8.78 -6.32
N ASN A 81 5.11 8.26 -5.99
CA ASN A 81 3.86 8.67 -6.60
C ASN A 81 3.12 9.69 -5.71
N GLU A 82 3.13 10.96 -6.12
CA GLU A 82 2.52 12.05 -5.35
C GLU A 82 1.01 11.84 -5.09
N GLN A 83 0.27 11.26 -6.05
CA GLN A 83 -1.17 10.98 -5.85
C GLN A 83 -1.38 9.94 -4.75
N VAL A 84 -0.48 8.95 -4.65
CA VAL A 84 -0.49 7.96 -3.56
C VAL A 84 -0.17 8.63 -2.22
N LEU A 85 0.86 9.48 -2.17
CA LEU A 85 1.23 10.18 -0.93
C LEU A 85 0.12 11.14 -0.47
N GLU A 86 -0.50 11.90 -1.39
CA GLU A 86 -1.66 12.74 -1.10
C GLU A 86 -2.84 11.94 -0.57
N LEU A 87 -3.12 10.79 -1.17
CA LEU A 87 -4.18 9.90 -0.70
C LEU A 87 -3.90 9.39 0.71
N ILE A 88 -2.67 8.92 0.98
CA ILE A 88 -2.24 8.43 2.29
C ILE A 88 -2.38 9.53 3.34
N ARG A 89 -1.91 10.75 3.05
CA ARG A 89 -2.07 11.90 3.94
C ARG A 89 -3.53 12.24 4.19
N ALA A 90 -4.38 12.19 3.17
CA ALA A 90 -5.82 12.45 3.31
C ALA A 90 -6.51 11.38 4.17
N VAL A 91 -6.18 10.11 3.99
CA VAL A 91 -6.71 9.00 4.81
C VAL A 91 -6.28 9.18 6.27
N ASN A 92 -5.00 9.45 6.52
CA ASN A 92 -4.48 9.70 7.86
C ASN A 92 -5.13 10.93 8.53
N ALA A 93 -5.29 12.04 7.79
CA ALA A 93 -5.94 13.26 8.29
C ALA A 93 -7.42 13.05 8.67
N ASN A 94 -8.08 12.07 8.05
CA ASN A 94 -9.44 11.66 8.40
C ASN A 94 -9.48 10.59 9.52
N HIS A 95 -8.35 10.34 10.19
CA HIS A 95 -8.21 9.35 11.27
C HIS A 95 -8.57 7.91 10.85
N LYS A 96 -8.45 7.61 9.55
CA LYS A 96 -8.67 6.28 8.98
C LYS A 96 -7.39 5.44 9.09
N GLU A 97 -7.54 4.12 9.10
CA GLU A 97 -6.41 3.22 9.33
C GLU A 97 -5.59 3.03 8.04
N ILE A 98 -4.26 2.95 8.20
CA ILE A 98 -3.33 2.62 7.13
C ILE A 98 -2.47 1.47 7.63
N ALA A 99 -2.39 0.39 6.87
CA ALA A 99 -1.59 -0.78 7.17
C ALA A 99 -0.49 -0.94 6.11
N ALA A 100 0.72 -1.26 6.56
CA ALA A 100 1.87 -1.46 5.68
C ALA A 100 2.71 -2.63 6.21
N ILE A 101 3.23 -3.46 5.31
CA ILE A 101 4.04 -4.64 5.63
C ILE A 101 5.36 -4.63 4.88
N CYS A 102 6.38 -5.28 5.47
CA CYS A 102 7.68 -5.51 4.84
C CYS A 102 8.36 -4.18 4.49
N ALA A 103 8.53 -3.85 3.22
CA ALA A 103 9.15 -2.60 2.79
C ALA A 103 8.18 -1.41 2.79
N ALA A 104 6.87 -1.65 2.73
CA ALA A 104 5.86 -0.61 2.58
C ALA A 104 5.80 0.48 3.68
N PRO A 105 6.27 0.27 4.93
CA PRO A 105 6.39 1.36 5.90
C PRO A 105 7.19 2.57 5.39
N TYR A 106 8.13 2.36 4.45
CA TYR A 106 8.84 3.43 3.76
C TYR A 106 7.91 4.41 3.02
N VAL A 107 6.78 3.94 2.50
CA VAL A 107 5.77 4.82 1.86
C VAL A 107 5.14 5.75 2.89
N LEU A 108 4.92 5.27 4.12
CA LEU A 108 4.36 6.09 5.20
C LEU A 108 5.37 7.12 5.71
N ASP A 109 6.66 6.77 5.72
CA ASP A 109 7.76 7.70 6.00
C ASP A 109 7.78 8.83 4.97
N LYS A 110 7.73 8.50 3.67
CA LYS A 110 7.66 9.50 2.58
C LYS A 110 6.40 10.34 2.58
N ALA A 111 5.30 9.84 3.14
CA ALA A 111 4.08 10.62 3.31
C ALA A 111 4.08 11.48 4.60
N ASP A 112 5.13 11.43 5.42
CA ASP A 112 5.21 12.06 6.76
C ASP A 112 4.08 11.62 7.71
N VAL A 113 3.63 10.37 7.59
CA VAL A 113 2.56 9.79 8.44
C VAL A 113 2.98 8.55 9.21
N LEU A 114 4.23 8.10 9.06
CA LEU A 114 4.75 6.96 9.81
C LEU A 114 4.71 7.28 11.32
N LYS A 115 4.19 6.33 12.10
CA LYS A 115 4.11 6.45 13.56
C LYS A 115 5.46 6.12 14.19
N HIS A 116 5.66 6.59 15.42
CA HIS A 116 6.89 6.33 16.18
C HIS A 116 7.14 4.83 16.42
N GLU A 117 6.09 4.05 16.68
CA GLU A 117 6.17 2.60 16.79
C GLU A 117 5.76 1.95 15.46
N TYR A 118 6.70 1.26 14.84
CA TYR A 118 6.50 0.53 13.58
C TYR A 118 7.45 -0.66 13.50
N ALA A 119 7.17 -1.57 12.58
CA ALA A 119 8.09 -2.62 12.16
C ALA A 119 8.22 -2.57 10.63
N CYS A 120 9.38 -2.90 10.10
CA CYS A 120 9.62 -3.02 8.67
C CYS A 120 10.53 -4.22 8.37
N TYR A 121 10.71 -4.54 7.10
CA TYR A 121 11.73 -5.50 6.70
C TYR A 121 13.12 -4.96 7.10
N PRO A 122 14.02 -5.78 7.68
CA PRO A 122 15.26 -5.28 8.28
C PRO A 122 16.13 -4.43 7.35
N SER A 123 16.20 -4.75 6.06
CA SER A 123 17.03 -3.96 5.13
C SER A 123 16.44 -2.60 4.73
N VAL A 124 15.20 -2.30 5.15
CA VAL A 124 14.52 -1.03 4.86
C VAL A 124 14.69 -0.05 6.02
N GLU A 125 15.15 -0.50 7.18
CA GLU A 125 15.40 0.33 8.35
C GLU A 125 16.30 1.54 8.02
N GLU A 126 17.40 1.30 7.29
CA GLU A 126 18.34 2.36 6.88
C GLU A 126 17.76 3.36 5.87
N GLN A 127 16.62 3.05 5.24
CA GLN A 127 15.94 3.93 4.28
C GLN A 127 14.90 4.85 4.96
N ILE A 128 14.51 4.55 6.19
CA ILE A 128 13.51 5.31 6.94
C ILE A 128 14.27 6.31 7.81
N GLU A 129 14.30 7.56 7.40
CA GLU A 129 15.13 8.60 8.02
C GLU A 129 14.61 9.04 9.40
N HIS A 130 13.29 8.91 9.65
CA HIS A 130 12.61 9.63 10.73
C HIS A 130 12.14 8.81 11.92
N ALA A 131 12.32 7.49 11.91
CA ALA A 131 11.67 6.66 12.90
C ALA A 131 12.71 5.82 13.66
N HIS A 132 12.74 6.02 14.97
CA HIS A 132 13.52 5.20 15.89
C HIS A 132 12.96 3.78 15.82
N TYR A 133 13.63 2.91 15.06
CA TYR A 133 13.33 1.49 15.03
C TYR A 133 13.54 0.91 16.44
N ASN A 134 12.51 0.29 17.01
CA ASN A 134 12.53 -0.30 18.35
C ASN A 134 12.99 -1.76 18.33
#